data_AF-A0A821ILD5-F1
#
_entry.id   AF-A0A821ILD5-F1
#
_cell.length_a   1.000
_cell.length_b   1.000
_cell.length_c   1.000
_cell.angle_alpha   90.00
_cell.angle_beta   90.00
_cell.angle_gamma   90.00
#
_symmetry.space_group_name_H-M   'P 1'
#
loop_
_entity.id
_entity.type
_entity.pdbx_description
1 polymer ?
#
loop_
_entity_poly.entity_id
_entity_poly.type
_entity_poly.pdbx_seq_one_letter_code
_entity_poly.pdbx_strand_id
1 'polypeptide(L)' 'MYNNSFVPPAPSQNTIGSNNDGADDQQFRLYIWLGTASTYFLVVTTFSRNVTGPFSINVTSLASVSFSPMNVS' A
#
# COMPACT_ATOMS: atom_id res chain seq x y z
N MET A 1 -0.66 0.24 4.02
CA MET A 1 -0.37 1.66 3.77
C MET A 1 0.03 2.29 5.10
N TYR A 2 1.03 3.17 5.06
CA TYR A 2 1.65 3.76 6.26
C TYR A 2 1.71 5.27 6.16
N ASN A 3 1.50 5.94 7.29
CA ASN A 3 1.68 7.38 7.40
C ASN A 3 3.14 7.72 7.69
N ASN A 4 3.76 8.54 6.84
CA ASN A 4 5.09 9.13 7.00
C ASN A 4 6.32 8.19 7.08
N SER A 5 6.19 6.95 7.55
CA SER A 5 7.30 5.98 7.54
C SER A 5 6.79 4.53 7.56
N PHE A 6 7.53 3.65 6.90
CA PHE A 6 7.37 2.19 7.00
C PHE A 6 8.60 1.60 7.70
N VAL A 7 8.38 0.84 8.77
CA VAL A 7 9.44 0.19 9.55
C VAL A 7 9.34 -1.32 9.33
N PRO A 8 10.19 -1.94 8.49
CA PRO A 8 10.05 -3.36 8.14
C PRO A 8 10.06 -4.33 9.34
N PRO A 9 10.88 -4.11 10.39
CA PRO A 9 10.82 -4.93 11.61
C PRO A 9 9.55 -4.75 12.44
N ALA A 10 8.80 -3.66 12.23
CA ALA A 10 7.59 -3.32 12.98
C ALA A 10 6.48 -2.81 12.02
N PRO A 11 5.96 -3.67 11.12
CA PRO A 11 5.04 -3.28 10.05
C PRO A 11 3.60 -3.01 10.55
N SER A 12 3.36 -3.04 11.85
CA SER A 12 2.15 -2.50 12.46
C SER A 12 2.31 -1.03 12.88
N GLN A 13 3.55 -0.55 12.97
CA GLN A 13 3.87 0.82 13.32
C GLN A 13 3.50 1.75 12.16
N ASN A 14 2.69 2.76 12.45
CA ASN A 14 2.17 3.74 11.48
C ASN A 14 1.25 3.16 10.39
N THR A 15 0.77 1.92 10.55
CA THR A 15 -0.19 1.33 9.62
C THR A 15 -1.52 2.03 9.73
N ILE A 16 -1.99 2.58 8.62
CA ILE A 16 -3.30 3.24 8.51
C ILE A 16 -4.34 2.36 7.80
N GLY A 17 -3.90 1.33 7.08
CA GLY A 17 -4.79 0.37 6.45
C GLY A 17 -4.04 -0.74 5.73
N SER A 18 -4.60 -1.94 5.77
CA SER A 18 -4.09 -3.13 5.09
C SER A 18 -5.25 -4.00 4.65
N ASN A 19 -5.12 -4.63 3.50
CA ASN A 19 -6.05 -5.66 3.04
C ASN A 19 -5.23 -6.71 2.28
N ASN A 20 -5.41 -7.97 2.62
CA ASN A 20 -4.67 -9.10 2.05
C ASN A 20 -5.53 -10.00 1.16
N ASP A 21 -6.86 -10.01 1.28
CA ASP A 21 -7.69 -10.97 0.51
C ASP A 21 -9.21 -10.68 0.50
N GLY A 22 -9.65 -9.45 0.72
CA GLY A 22 -11.07 -9.15 0.93
C GLY A 22 -12.00 -9.21 -0.30
N ALA A 23 -11.61 -9.79 -1.43
CA ALA A 23 -12.37 -9.68 -2.68
C ALA A 23 -12.38 -10.90 -3.62
N ASP A 24 -12.09 -12.12 -3.13
CA ASP A 24 -12.23 -13.41 -3.86
C ASP A 24 -11.50 -13.56 -5.23
N ASP A 25 -10.68 -12.60 -5.65
CA ASP A 25 -10.04 -12.58 -6.98
C ASP A 25 -8.54 -12.18 -6.95
N GLN A 26 -7.81 -12.50 -5.86
CA GLN A 26 -6.38 -12.14 -5.72
C GLN A 26 -6.11 -10.62 -5.77
N GLN A 27 -7.11 -9.81 -5.40
CA GLN A 27 -7.03 -8.35 -5.40
C GLN A 27 -7.15 -7.80 -3.98
N PHE A 28 -6.31 -6.83 -3.64
CA PHE A 28 -6.53 -6.01 -2.45
C PHE A 28 -7.38 -4.78 -2.80
N ARG A 29 -8.28 -4.39 -1.90
CA ARG A 29 -9.02 -3.12 -1.98
C ARG A 29 -8.88 -2.35 -0.68
N LEU A 30 -8.41 -1.11 -0.75
CA LEU A 30 -8.32 -0.21 0.40
C LEU A 30 -9.30 0.94 0.21
N TYR A 31 -10.19 1.12 1.18
CA TYR A 31 -11.06 2.30 1.27
C TYR A 31 -10.65 3.09 2.51
N ILE A 32 -9.89 4.16 2.30
CA ILE A 32 -9.23 4.92 3.37
C ILE A 32 -9.24 6.41 3.05
N TRP A 33 -9.30 7.22 4.10
CA TRP A 33 -9.20 8.67 4.01
C TRP A 33 -7.75 9.11 4.22
N LEU A 34 -7.20 9.81 3.24
CA LEU A 34 -5.84 10.36 3.30
C LEU A 34 -5.90 11.89 3.29
N GLY A 35 -5.07 12.52 4.12
CA GLY A 35 -4.86 13.96 4.07
C GLY A 35 -4.16 14.36 2.77
N THR A 36 -4.51 15.54 2.25
CA THR A 36 -3.86 16.13 1.07
C THR A 36 -2.44 16.62 1.40
N ALA A 37 -1.63 16.86 0.35
CA ALA A 37 -0.25 17.35 0.47
C ALA A 37 0.65 16.53 1.42
N SER A 38 0.36 15.23 1.58
CA SER A 38 1.05 14.31 2.48
C SER A 38 1.60 13.12 1.73
N THR A 39 2.71 12.56 2.22
CA THR A 39 3.34 11.37 1.64
C THR A 39 2.96 10.13 2.45
N TYR A 40 2.51 9.09 1.76
CA TYR A 40 2.16 7.80 2.35
C TYR A 40 2.94 6.68 1.66
N PHE A 41 3.23 5.63 2.41
CA PHE A 41 3.91 4.45 1.88
C PHE A 41 2.89 3.35 1.63
N LEU A 42 2.76 2.94 0.37
CA LEU A 42 2.00 1.75 -0.01
C LEU A 42 2.99 0.59 -0.19
N VAL A 43 2.91 -0.39 0.72
CA VAL A 43 3.67 -1.65 0.61
C VAL A 43 2.75 -2.69 -0.01
N VAL A 44 3.17 -3.25 -1.14
CA VAL A 44 2.49 -4.35 -1.83
C VAL A 44 3.38 -5.58 -1.71
N THR A 45 2.82 -6.69 -1.22
CA THR A 45 3.53 -7.95 -1.04
C THR A 45 2.63 -9.12 -1.44
N THR A 46 3.25 -10.25 -1.75
CA THR A 46 2.55 -11.49 -2.09
C THR A 46 2.13 -12.25 -0.83
N PHE A 47 1.09 -13.08 -0.94
CA PHE A 47 0.62 -13.92 0.17
C PHE A 47 1.71 -14.88 0.68
N SER A 48 2.42 -15.51 -0.26
CA SER A 48 3.51 -16.44 0.01
C SER A 48 4.87 -15.79 -0.14
N ARG A 49 5.82 -16.15 0.73
CA ARG A 49 7.20 -15.68 0.63
C ARG A 49 7.85 -16.12 -0.69
N ASN A 50 8.75 -15.30 -1.21
CA ASN A 50 9.56 -15.56 -2.41
C ASN A 50 8.75 -15.74 -3.71
N VAL A 51 7.50 -15.29 -3.73
CA VAL A 51 6.69 -15.23 -4.95
C VAL A 51 6.73 -13.81 -5.49
N THR A 52 6.93 -13.69 -6.80
CA THR A 52 6.85 -12.42 -7.54
C THR A 52 5.85 -12.55 -8.69
N GLY A 53 5.33 -11.42 -9.12
CA GLY A 53 4.38 -11.35 -10.24
C GLY A 53 4.12 -9.89 -10.60
N PRO A 54 3.69 -9.62 -11.85
CA PRO A 54 3.29 -8.27 -12.22
C PRO A 54 2.04 -7.86 -11.44
N PHE A 55 1.94 -6.57 -11.12
CA PHE A 55 0.75 -5.98 -10.53
C PHE A 55 0.54 -4.58 -11.10
N SER A 56 -0.70 -4.09 -10.99
CA SER A 56 -1.06 -2.71 -11.28
C SER A 56 -1.80 -2.12 -10.09
N ILE A 57 -1.66 -0.82 -9.89
CA ILE A 57 -2.39 -0.08 -8.86
C ILE A 57 -3.30 0.91 -9.60
N ASN A 58 -4.59 0.84 -9.30
CA ASN A 58 -5.56 1.84 -9.74
C ASN A 58 -6.06 2.62 -8.53
N VAL A 59 -6.17 3.95 -8.65
CA VAL A 59 -6.65 4.83 -7.59
C VAL A 59 -7.78 5.70 -8.11
N THR A 60 -8.86 5.74 -7.35
CA THR A 60 -9.92 6.73 -7.51
C THR A 60 -9.85 7.68 -6.32
N SER A 61 -9.70 8.97 -6.61
CA SER A 61 -9.52 10.02 -5.59
C SER A 61 -10.12 11.33 -6.10
N LEU A 62 -10.55 12.19 -5.18
CA LEU A 62 -10.97 13.56 -5.48
C LEU A 62 -9.78 14.51 -5.68
N ALA A 63 -8.61 14.13 -5.17
CA ALA A 63 -7.36 14.88 -5.30
C ALA A 63 -6.36 14.13 -6.19
N SER A 64 -5.42 14.87 -6.81
CA SER A 64 -4.33 14.30 -7.59
C SER A 64 -3.44 13.40 -6.74
N VAL A 65 -3.17 12.19 -7.25
CA VAL A 65 -2.27 11.22 -6.64
C VAL A 65 -1.15 10.92 -7.62
N SER A 66 0.09 10.94 -7.12
CA SER A 66 1.26 10.48 -7.88
C SER A 66 1.91 9.32 -7.16
N PHE A 67 2.42 8.38 -7.94
CA PHE A 67 3.20 7.26 -7.44
C PHE A 67 4.66 7.45 -7.81
N SER A 68 5.54 7.28 -6.83
CA SER A 68 6.97 7.13 -7.03
C SER A 68 7.42 5.81 -6.41
N PRO A 69 8.19 4.98 -7.14
CA PRO A 69 8.76 3.77 -6.56
C PRO A 69 9.75 4.18 -5.46
N MET A 70 9.63 3.53 -4.31
CA MET A 70 10.59 3.67 -3.22
C MET A 70 11.57 2.50 -3.29
N ASN A 71 12.85 2.81 -3.48
CA ASN A 71 13.91 1.82 -3.29
C ASN A 71 14.09 1.62 -1.78
N VAL A 72 13.72 0.44 -1.29
CA VAL A 72 14.13 -0.03 0.03
C VAL A 72 15.45 -0.76 -0.14
N SER A 73 16.52 -0.15 0.36
CA SER A 73 17.89 -0.69 0.42
C SER A 73 18.07 -1.62 1.61
#